data_AF-A0AAY4A941-F1
#
_entry.id   AF-A0AAY4A941-F1
#
_cell.length_a   1.000
_cell.length_b   1.000
_cell.length_c   1.000
_cell.angle_alpha   90.00
_cell.angle_beta   90.00
_cell.angle_gamma   90.00
#
_symmetry.space_group_name_H-M   'P 1'
#
loop_
_entity.id
_entity.type
_entity.pdbx_description
1 polymer ?
#
loop_
_entity_poly.entity_id
_entity_poly.type
_entity_poly.pdbx_seq_one_letter_code
_entity_poly.pdbx_strand_id
1 'polypeptide(L)'
;MWSKTEGLNVNDPSLKYQYLADLKACLLELQPSLNDAQSQEDLRLVTELLQSHDFQSAFSMHLCMTLGMQRISPPFPLTTQAQGLCQEVQSILQSSQHKEGLELKGLLTSPHLQALMKAHDYVAGHELDPEPTETITQHERQTVKLVRLEKSRNMPLGATVRNEMDSIIVSRVVKGGAAERSGLLTEGDEIIEINGVSVRRKSISEVQDILAEMQGTLTLLLIPSSQTKTHPDRKKVMHVKAYFSYDPSDDPYLPCRELGLTFQKGDILHVISQDDPSWWQAYRDGDENNQPLAGLIPGKGFQQQREAMRKTVDGTLDHSANLWCAKKSKKHRKKSLYNLSTNAESNNKDILTYEEMALYHQPANRKRPIALLGPPNIGQEELRKRLLAAESERFATAVPHTTRCPRVHEVEGREYHFVSRLTFEMDVSSGKFIEWGEFDKNLYGTTTDSVRQVINSGRICLLCLHSKSLQVLCYSNLKPYIVFVAPPSLEQLRTLLSRDGKTTKPEDLKNIVEKALEIEQNFGHLFHSVIVNADEEKAFQELLHTIDRLDTEPQWVPSSWLC
;
A
#
# COMPACT_ATOMS: atom_id res chain seq x y z
N MET A 1 -6.98 -48.15 10.78
CA MET A 1 -7.89 -48.81 9.82
C MET A 1 -8.61 -47.76 8.97
N TRP A 2 -7.89 -46.73 8.51
CA TRP A 2 -8.43 -45.61 7.73
C TRP A 2 -7.60 -45.49 6.46
N SER A 3 -7.84 -46.44 5.55
CA SER A 3 -7.29 -46.41 4.20
C SER A 3 -8.35 -47.06 3.32
N LYS A 4 -9.00 -46.21 2.52
CA LYS A 4 -9.87 -46.45 1.35
C LYS A 4 -11.12 -45.59 1.42
N THR A 5 -11.01 -44.37 0.89
CA THR A 5 -12.15 -43.64 0.33
C THR A 5 -11.66 -42.86 -0.88
N GLU A 6 -11.29 -43.59 -1.94
CA GLU A 6 -11.30 -43.04 -3.29
C GLU A 6 -12.61 -43.49 -3.95
N GLY A 7 -13.41 -42.53 -4.43
CA GLY A 7 -14.56 -42.79 -5.29
C GLY A 7 -15.95 -42.86 -4.62
N LEU A 8 -16.31 -41.91 -3.75
CA LEU A 8 -17.69 -41.82 -3.24
C LEU A 8 -18.52 -40.82 -4.05
N ASN A 9 -19.65 -41.32 -4.56
CA ASN A 9 -20.67 -40.54 -5.26
C ASN A 9 -21.41 -39.63 -4.27
N VAL A 10 -21.21 -38.31 -4.40
CA VAL A 10 -21.68 -37.27 -3.46
C VAL A 10 -23.22 -37.15 -3.40
N ASN A 11 -23.94 -37.86 -4.28
CA ASN A 11 -25.41 -37.91 -4.27
C ASN A 11 -25.99 -39.07 -3.46
N ASP A 12 -25.18 -39.87 -2.75
CA ASP A 12 -25.70 -40.95 -1.92
C ASP A 12 -26.26 -40.42 -0.58
N PRO A 13 -27.58 -40.49 -0.33
CA PRO A 13 -28.18 -40.07 0.94
C PRO A 13 -27.71 -40.91 2.14
N SER A 14 -27.04 -42.05 1.94
CA SER A 14 -26.50 -42.90 3.01
C SER A 14 -25.37 -42.24 3.81
N LEU A 15 -24.55 -41.39 3.19
CA LEU A 15 -23.44 -40.66 3.82
C LEU A 15 -23.90 -39.62 4.86
N LYS A 16 -25.11 -39.06 4.70
CA LYS A 16 -25.68 -38.05 5.62
C LYS A 16 -25.98 -38.62 7.01
N TYR A 17 -26.34 -39.90 7.07
CA TYR A 17 -26.67 -40.59 8.31
C TYR A 17 -25.43 -41.13 9.03
N GLN A 18 -24.34 -41.38 8.29
CA GLN A 18 -23.11 -41.96 8.83
C GLN A 18 -22.41 -41.02 9.83
N TYR A 19 -22.24 -39.73 9.51
CA TYR A 19 -21.53 -38.79 10.39
C TYR A 19 -22.24 -38.49 11.72
N LEU A 20 -23.58 -38.39 11.71
CA LEU A 20 -24.36 -38.22 12.93
C LEU A 20 -24.37 -39.51 13.78
N ALA A 21 -24.36 -40.68 13.13
CA ALA A 21 -24.25 -41.96 13.82
C ALA A 21 -22.88 -42.14 14.46
N ASP A 22 -21.80 -41.75 13.76
CA ASP A 22 -20.43 -41.82 14.28
C ASP A 22 -20.23 -40.87 15.47
N LEU A 23 -20.78 -39.65 15.41
CA LEU A 23 -20.69 -38.68 16.51
C LEU A 23 -21.48 -39.15 17.75
N LYS A 24 -22.62 -39.83 17.54
CA LYS A 24 -23.35 -40.51 18.62
C LYS A 24 -22.58 -41.70 19.19
N ALA A 25 -21.90 -42.47 18.34
CA ALA A 25 -21.07 -43.60 18.78
C ALA A 25 -19.89 -43.12 19.65
N CYS A 26 -19.21 -42.05 19.24
CA CYS A 26 -18.14 -41.45 20.05
C CYS A 26 -18.63 -40.92 21.40
N LEU A 27 -19.83 -40.35 21.48
CA LEU A 27 -20.41 -39.91 22.75
C LEU A 27 -20.74 -41.10 23.68
N LEU A 28 -21.21 -42.21 23.13
CA LEU A 28 -21.45 -43.45 23.89
C LEU A 28 -20.13 -44.06 24.40
N GLU A 29 -19.05 -43.96 23.63
CA GLU A 29 -17.72 -44.41 24.05
C GLU A 29 -17.09 -43.51 25.15
N LEU A 30 -17.44 -42.23 25.18
CA LEU A 30 -16.97 -41.25 26.17
C LEU A 30 -17.81 -41.21 27.45
N GLN A 31 -19.03 -41.76 27.43
CA GLN A 31 -19.93 -41.80 28.58
C GLN A 31 -19.34 -42.51 29.84
N PRO A 32 -18.57 -43.62 29.74
CA PRO A 32 -18.02 -44.32 30.91
C PRO A 32 -16.82 -43.62 31.55
N SER A 33 -16.15 -42.70 30.83
CA SER A 33 -14.95 -42.00 31.31
C SER A 33 -15.27 -40.66 31.99
N LEU A 34 -16.54 -40.22 31.95
CA LEU A 34 -17.01 -38.95 32.48
C LEU A 34 -18.03 -39.18 33.62
N ASN A 35 -17.51 -39.28 34.85
CA ASN A 35 -18.27 -39.67 36.05
C ASN A 35 -18.68 -38.49 36.96
N ASP A 36 -18.30 -37.25 36.62
CA ASP A 36 -18.70 -36.08 37.39
C ASP A 36 -20.10 -35.58 36.97
N ALA A 37 -20.82 -34.99 37.92
CA ALA A 37 -22.21 -34.56 37.72
C ALA A 37 -22.37 -33.48 36.64
N GLN A 38 -21.35 -32.67 36.41
CA GLN A 38 -21.39 -31.62 35.39
C GLN A 38 -21.23 -32.23 33.99
N SER A 39 -20.25 -33.12 33.80
CA SER A 39 -20.05 -33.81 32.53
C SER A 39 -21.23 -34.70 32.14
N GLN A 40 -21.93 -35.29 33.12
CA GLN A 40 -23.16 -36.06 32.87
C GLN A 40 -24.30 -35.17 32.35
N GLU A 41 -24.43 -33.95 32.88
CA GLU A 41 -25.43 -32.97 32.41
C GLU A 41 -25.06 -32.43 31.01
N ASP A 42 -23.78 -32.14 30.78
CA ASP A 42 -23.29 -31.67 29.48
C ASP A 42 -23.46 -32.76 28.39
N LEU A 43 -23.18 -34.03 28.72
CA LEU A 43 -23.44 -35.17 27.82
C LEU A 43 -24.94 -35.30 27.51
N ARG A 44 -25.81 -35.08 28.49
CA ARG A 44 -27.26 -35.11 28.29
C ARG A 44 -27.70 -34.00 27.32
N LEU A 45 -27.23 -32.78 27.53
CA LEU A 45 -27.54 -31.63 26.68
C LEU A 45 -27.05 -31.81 25.24
N VAL A 46 -25.82 -32.29 25.06
CA VAL A 46 -25.26 -32.57 23.73
C VAL A 46 -26.02 -33.70 23.03
N THR A 47 -26.41 -34.73 23.77
CA THR A 47 -27.21 -35.84 23.24
C THR A 47 -28.60 -35.37 22.81
N GLU A 48 -29.25 -34.53 23.60
CA GLU A 48 -30.55 -33.93 23.30
C GLU A 48 -30.48 -33.02 22.07
N LEU A 49 -29.42 -32.22 21.95
CA LEU A 49 -29.16 -31.38 20.78
C LEU A 49 -28.96 -32.23 19.51
N LEU A 50 -28.20 -33.32 19.58
CA LEU A 50 -27.99 -34.24 18.45
C LEU A 50 -29.24 -35.03 18.07
N GLN A 51 -30.21 -35.15 18.98
CA GLN A 51 -31.51 -35.77 18.72
C GLN A 51 -32.54 -34.76 18.20
N SER A 52 -32.31 -33.45 18.39
CA SER A 52 -33.18 -32.39 17.88
C SER A 52 -33.29 -32.42 16.35
N HIS A 53 -34.53 -32.40 15.87
CA HIS A 53 -34.84 -32.40 14.44
C HIS A 53 -34.31 -31.14 13.74
N ASP A 54 -34.36 -29.99 14.42
CA ASP A 54 -33.90 -28.71 13.88
C ASP A 54 -32.37 -28.71 13.72
N PHE A 55 -31.65 -29.27 14.70
CA PHE A 55 -30.20 -29.42 14.63
C PHE A 55 -29.80 -30.41 13.54
N GLN A 56 -30.47 -31.57 13.44
CA GLN A 56 -30.18 -32.55 12.38
C GLN A 56 -30.42 -31.98 10.98
N SER A 57 -31.47 -31.17 10.82
CA SER A 57 -31.77 -30.47 9.57
C SER A 57 -30.71 -29.41 9.25
N ALA A 58 -30.34 -28.58 10.24
CA ALA A 58 -29.30 -27.56 10.09
C ALA A 58 -27.92 -28.17 9.80
N PHE A 59 -27.56 -29.25 10.50
CA PHE A 59 -26.33 -29.99 10.29
C PHE A 59 -26.29 -30.67 8.93
N SER A 60 -27.41 -31.21 8.45
CA SER A 60 -27.53 -31.76 7.10
C SER A 60 -27.39 -30.69 6.02
N MET A 61 -27.98 -29.51 6.22
CA MET A 61 -27.79 -28.37 5.32
C MET A 61 -26.35 -27.89 5.33
N HIS A 62 -25.74 -27.78 6.52
CA HIS A 62 -24.33 -27.43 6.65
C HIS A 62 -23.43 -28.45 5.95
N LEU A 63 -23.62 -29.76 6.13
CA LEU A 63 -22.86 -30.78 5.42
C LEU A 63 -23.07 -30.70 3.91
N CYS A 64 -24.31 -30.49 3.45
CA CYS A 64 -24.61 -30.35 2.03
C CYS A 64 -23.94 -29.10 1.43
N MET A 65 -23.93 -27.99 2.18
CA MET A 65 -23.26 -26.76 1.79
C MET A 65 -21.75 -26.90 1.84
N THR A 66 -21.18 -27.48 2.90
CA THR A 66 -19.74 -27.68 3.06
C THR A 66 -19.20 -28.66 2.03
N LEU A 67 -19.90 -29.77 1.73
CA LEU A 67 -19.54 -30.69 0.65
C LEU A 67 -19.75 -30.07 -0.73
N GLY A 68 -20.75 -29.20 -0.90
CA GLY A 68 -20.95 -28.43 -2.13
C GLY A 68 -19.94 -27.28 -2.33
N MET A 69 -19.44 -26.71 -1.24
CA MET A 69 -18.45 -25.63 -1.17
C MET A 69 -17.01 -26.16 -1.17
N GLN A 70 -16.82 -27.46 -0.89
CA GLN A 70 -15.57 -28.21 -1.12
C GLN A 70 -15.33 -28.56 -2.60
N ARG A 71 -16.06 -27.94 -3.54
CA ARG A 71 -15.53 -27.79 -4.90
C ARG A 71 -14.38 -26.78 -4.87
N ILE A 72 -13.21 -27.31 -4.53
CA ILE A 72 -11.93 -26.76 -4.98
C ILE A 72 -12.02 -26.70 -6.50
N SER A 73 -11.74 -25.51 -7.05
CA SER A 73 -11.73 -25.15 -8.47
C SER A 73 -13.05 -25.30 -9.25
N PRO A 74 -13.26 -24.54 -10.35
CA PRO A 74 -14.17 -24.98 -11.39
C PRO A 74 -13.84 -26.44 -11.79
N PRO A 75 -14.82 -27.24 -12.24
CA PRO A 75 -14.54 -28.61 -12.67
C PRO A 75 -13.38 -28.60 -13.66
N PHE A 76 -12.37 -29.45 -13.43
CA PHE A 76 -11.24 -29.59 -14.34
C PHE A 76 -11.75 -29.68 -15.79
N PRO A 77 -11.16 -28.92 -16.71
CA PRO A 77 -11.56 -28.95 -18.10
C PRO A 77 -11.37 -30.37 -18.63
N LEU A 78 -12.44 -30.98 -19.13
CA LEU A 78 -12.40 -32.31 -19.75
C LEU A 78 -11.54 -32.34 -21.02
N THR A 79 -11.26 -31.17 -21.60
CA THR A 79 -10.48 -31.01 -22.83
C THR A 79 -9.85 -29.61 -22.89
N THR A 80 -8.68 -29.50 -23.51
CA THR A 80 -8.05 -28.21 -23.89
C THR A 80 -8.40 -27.78 -25.33
N GLN A 81 -9.25 -28.56 -26.01
CA GLN A 81 -9.52 -28.42 -27.44
C GLN A 81 -11.01 -28.30 -27.74
N ALA A 82 -11.78 -27.61 -26.89
CA ALA A 82 -13.21 -27.40 -27.13
C ALA A 82 -13.45 -26.62 -28.43
N GLN A 83 -12.55 -25.70 -28.80
CA GLN A 83 -12.59 -25.01 -30.08
C GLN A 83 -12.35 -25.96 -31.26
N GLY A 84 -11.40 -26.89 -31.15
CA GLY A 84 -11.12 -27.89 -32.18
C GLY A 84 -12.31 -28.82 -32.40
N LEU A 85 -12.91 -29.30 -31.31
CA LEU A 85 -14.13 -30.13 -31.35
C LEU A 85 -15.31 -29.37 -31.98
N CYS A 86 -15.48 -28.09 -31.68
CA CYS A 86 -16.51 -27.27 -32.32
C CYS A 86 -16.30 -27.17 -33.84
N GLN A 87 -15.06 -27.04 -34.31
CA GLN A 87 -14.75 -26.99 -35.74
C GLN A 87 -14.98 -28.34 -36.43
N GLU A 88 -14.69 -29.45 -35.76
CA GLU A 88 -14.95 -30.80 -36.25
C GLU A 88 -16.45 -31.06 -36.40
N VAL A 89 -17.25 -30.72 -35.38
CA VAL A 89 -18.71 -30.82 -35.44
C VAL A 89 -19.29 -29.91 -36.52
N GLN A 90 -18.76 -28.70 -36.69
CA GLN A 90 -19.15 -27.82 -37.79
C GLN A 90 -18.87 -28.44 -39.15
N SER A 91 -17.71 -29.09 -39.33
CA SER A 91 -17.33 -29.80 -40.56
C SER A 91 -18.29 -30.94 -40.88
N ILE A 92 -18.65 -31.74 -39.86
CA ILE A 92 -19.63 -32.83 -39.99
C ILE A 92 -21.01 -32.28 -40.37
N LEU A 93 -21.43 -31.17 -39.75
CA LEU A 93 -22.72 -30.53 -40.01
C LEU A 93 -22.80 -29.80 -41.36
N GLN A 94 -21.71 -29.67 -42.13
CA GLN A 94 -21.75 -29.04 -43.46
C GLN A 94 -22.63 -29.81 -44.45
N SER A 95 -22.74 -31.13 -44.29
CA SER A 95 -23.52 -32.01 -45.16
C SER A 95 -24.97 -32.22 -44.69
N SER A 96 -25.32 -31.74 -43.49
CA SER A 96 -26.64 -31.96 -42.89
C SER A 96 -27.70 -30.98 -43.43
N GLN A 97 -28.86 -31.50 -43.82
CA GLN A 97 -30.04 -30.71 -44.22
C GLN A 97 -31.15 -30.72 -43.15
N HIS A 98 -30.91 -31.33 -42.00
CA HIS A 98 -31.87 -31.36 -40.90
C HIS A 98 -31.94 -30.00 -40.19
N LYS A 99 -33.14 -29.60 -39.77
CA LYS A 99 -33.42 -28.30 -39.14
C LYS A 99 -32.59 -28.11 -37.87
N GLU A 100 -32.49 -29.14 -37.05
CA GLU A 100 -31.73 -29.18 -35.81
C GLU A 100 -30.22 -29.05 -36.07
N GLY A 101 -29.74 -29.62 -37.17
CA GLY A 101 -28.33 -29.52 -37.60
C GLY A 101 -27.98 -28.11 -38.06
N LEU A 102 -28.90 -27.42 -38.75
CA LEU A 102 -28.73 -26.02 -39.16
C LEU A 102 -28.78 -25.07 -37.96
N GLU A 103 -29.64 -25.34 -36.98
CA GLU A 103 -29.72 -24.57 -35.73
C GLU A 103 -28.44 -24.71 -34.89
N LEU A 104 -27.96 -25.95 -34.70
CA LEU A 104 -26.70 -26.22 -34.02
C LEU A 104 -25.51 -25.57 -34.74
N LYS A 105 -25.48 -25.61 -36.08
CA LYS A 105 -24.48 -24.91 -36.88
C LYS A 105 -24.51 -23.40 -36.61
N GLY A 106 -25.70 -22.79 -36.60
CA GLY A 106 -25.89 -21.38 -36.26
C GLY A 106 -25.31 -21.02 -34.89
N LEU A 107 -25.63 -21.82 -33.87
CA LEU A 107 -25.11 -21.64 -32.51
C LEU A 107 -23.59 -21.76 -32.44
N LEU A 108 -23.00 -22.80 -33.04
CA LEU A 108 -21.55 -23.03 -33.07
C LEU A 108 -20.79 -21.94 -33.85
N THR A 109 -21.43 -21.28 -34.82
CA THR A 109 -20.84 -20.15 -35.56
C THR A 109 -21.04 -18.80 -34.89
N SER A 110 -21.78 -18.72 -33.78
CA SER A 110 -21.98 -17.46 -33.07
C SER A 110 -20.65 -16.93 -32.53
N PRO A 111 -20.35 -15.63 -32.72
CA PRO A 111 -19.11 -15.05 -32.22
C PRO A 111 -18.97 -15.15 -30.70
N HIS A 112 -20.09 -15.19 -29.97
CA HIS A 112 -20.08 -15.31 -28.50
C HIS A 112 -19.69 -16.71 -28.07
N LEU A 113 -20.20 -17.75 -28.75
CA LEU A 113 -19.84 -19.13 -28.43
C LEU A 113 -18.40 -19.44 -28.87
N GLN A 114 -17.95 -18.89 -29.99
CA GLN A 114 -16.55 -19.00 -30.41
C GLN A 114 -15.58 -18.29 -29.44
N ALA A 115 -15.94 -17.10 -28.95
CA ALA A 115 -15.16 -16.41 -27.93
C ALA A 115 -15.15 -17.19 -26.61
N LEU A 116 -16.27 -17.79 -26.21
CA LEU A 116 -16.37 -18.63 -25.03
C LEU A 116 -15.49 -19.89 -25.14
N MET A 117 -15.48 -20.58 -26.29
CA MET A 117 -14.61 -21.75 -26.51
C MET A 117 -13.12 -21.36 -26.50
N LYS A 118 -12.76 -20.19 -27.07
CA LYS A 118 -11.38 -19.67 -27.02
C LYS A 118 -10.95 -19.33 -25.59
N ALA A 119 -11.81 -18.66 -24.83
CA ALA A 119 -11.55 -18.34 -23.43
C ALA A 119 -11.46 -19.62 -22.58
N HIS A 120 -12.33 -20.60 -22.84
CA HIS A 120 -12.26 -21.92 -22.23
C HIS A 120 -10.93 -22.60 -22.53
N ASP A 121 -10.52 -22.75 -23.79
CA ASP A 121 -9.26 -23.45 -24.14
C ASP A 121 -8.03 -22.73 -23.60
N TYR A 122 -8.07 -21.39 -23.52
CA TYR A 122 -7.04 -20.60 -22.87
C TYR A 122 -6.96 -20.89 -21.37
N VAL A 123 -8.07 -20.80 -20.64
CA VAL A 123 -8.12 -21.10 -19.19
C VAL A 123 -7.78 -22.56 -18.92
N ALA A 124 -8.33 -23.48 -19.72
CA ALA A 124 -8.11 -24.91 -19.60
C ALA A 124 -6.65 -25.30 -19.84
N GLY A 125 -5.97 -24.63 -20.77
CA GLY A 125 -4.53 -24.80 -21.00
C GLY A 125 -3.66 -24.31 -19.84
N HIS A 126 -4.18 -23.41 -18.98
CA HIS A 126 -3.50 -22.97 -17.74
C HIS A 126 -3.90 -23.81 -16.52
N GLU A 127 -5.09 -24.42 -16.50
CA GLU A 127 -5.61 -25.24 -15.39
C GLU A 127 -5.25 -26.74 -15.49
N LEU A 128 -4.81 -27.22 -16.66
CA LEU A 128 -4.28 -28.59 -16.86
C LEU A 128 -2.77 -28.72 -16.66
N ASP A 129 -2.09 -27.65 -16.22
CA ASP A 129 -0.78 -27.83 -15.58
C ASP A 129 -0.98 -28.83 -14.42
N PRO A 130 -0.22 -29.94 -14.39
CA PRO A 130 -0.50 -31.03 -13.46
C PRO A 130 -0.43 -30.49 -12.04
N GLU A 131 -1.51 -30.69 -11.26
CA GLU A 131 -1.46 -30.45 -9.82
C GLU A 131 -0.21 -31.14 -9.26
N PRO A 132 0.64 -30.41 -8.53
CA PRO A 132 1.83 -30.99 -7.94
C PRO A 132 1.39 -32.09 -6.96
N THR A 133 1.65 -33.33 -7.33
CA THR A 133 1.29 -34.50 -6.54
C THR A 133 2.10 -34.50 -5.25
N GLU A 134 1.48 -34.14 -4.13
CA GLU A 134 2.09 -34.28 -2.81
C GLU A 134 2.22 -35.78 -2.48
N THR A 135 3.45 -36.29 -2.45
CA THR A 135 3.71 -37.66 -2.00
C THR A 135 4.49 -37.58 -0.68
N ILE A 136 3.82 -37.92 0.42
CA ILE A 136 4.44 -38.03 1.75
C ILE A 136 5.02 -39.44 1.84
N THR A 137 6.35 -39.55 1.83
CA THR A 137 7.04 -40.83 2.05
C THR A 137 7.80 -40.79 3.38
N GLN A 138 7.86 -41.92 4.07
CA GLN A 138 8.66 -42.07 5.29
C GLN A 138 10.07 -42.49 4.90
N HIS A 139 11.05 -41.60 5.07
CA HIS A 139 12.46 -41.95 5.02
C HIS A 139 13.07 -41.71 6.41
N GLU A 140 13.70 -42.75 6.98
CA GLU A 140 14.63 -42.68 8.12
C GLU A 140 14.17 -41.95 9.42
N ARG A 141 12.88 -42.04 9.78
CA ARG A 141 12.25 -41.49 11.03
C ARG A 141 11.78 -40.03 10.97
N GLN A 142 11.76 -39.38 9.79
CA GLN A 142 11.14 -38.06 9.60
C GLN A 142 10.16 -38.10 8.42
N THR A 143 9.04 -37.38 8.52
CA THR A 143 8.08 -37.24 7.42
C THR A 143 8.68 -36.29 6.39
N VAL A 144 9.01 -36.80 5.20
CA VAL A 144 9.53 -35.96 4.11
C VAL A 144 8.42 -35.64 3.12
N LYS A 145 8.45 -34.40 2.60
CA LYS A 145 7.53 -33.85 1.62
C LYS A 145 8.25 -33.77 0.27
N LEU A 146 7.80 -34.53 -0.72
CA LEU A 146 8.29 -34.38 -2.09
C LEU A 146 7.43 -33.32 -2.81
N VAL A 147 8.06 -32.28 -3.35
CA VAL A 147 7.38 -31.21 -4.10
C VAL A 147 7.97 -31.05 -5.49
N ARG A 148 7.13 -30.71 -6.46
CA ARG A 148 7.54 -30.44 -7.84
C ARG A 148 7.21 -28.99 -8.21
N LEU A 149 8.20 -28.26 -8.70
CA LEU A 149 8.09 -26.84 -9.07
C LEU A 149 8.61 -26.62 -10.48
N GLU A 150 7.92 -25.80 -11.27
CA GLU A 150 8.43 -25.41 -12.59
C GLU A 150 9.39 -24.22 -12.48
N LYS A 151 10.63 -24.41 -12.92
CA LYS A 151 11.65 -23.36 -13.02
C LYS A 151 11.78 -22.86 -14.46
N SER A 152 11.36 -21.62 -14.68
CA SER A 152 11.57 -20.92 -15.95
C SER A 152 13.04 -20.54 -16.17
N ARG A 153 13.47 -20.50 -17.44
CA ARG A 153 14.86 -20.18 -17.81
C ARG A 153 15.21 -18.75 -17.38
N ASN A 154 16.36 -18.59 -16.73
CA ASN A 154 16.88 -17.31 -16.22
C ASN A 154 15.95 -16.57 -15.23
N MET A 155 14.92 -17.23 -14.70
CA MET A 155 14.06 -16.65 -13.68
C MET A 155 14.30 -17.36 -12.34
N PRO A 156 14.55 -16.63 -11.25
CA PRO A 156 14.62 -17.22 -9.93
C PRO A 156 13.26 -17.81 -9.51
N LEU A 157 13.29 -18.84 -8.67
CA LEU A 157 12.07 -19.45 -8.12
C LEU A 157 11.27 -18.49 -7.23
N GLY A 158 11.93 -17.49 -6.64
CA GLY A 158 11.34 -16.60 -5.65
C GLY A 158 11.28 -17.21 -4.26
N ALA A 159 12.36 -17.87 -3.83
CA ALA A 159 12.56 -18.27 -2.45
C ALA A 159 14.01 -17.99 -2.05
N THR A 160 14.24 -17.52 -0.82
CA THR A 160 15.58 -17.36 -0.25
C THR A 160 15.85 -18.50 0.70
N VAL A 161 17.11 -18.92 0.80
CA VAL A 161 17.54 -19.97 1.72
C VAL A 161 18.60 -19.42 2.67
N ARG A 162 18.70 -20.01 3.86
CA ARG A 162 19.79 -19.78 4.81
C ARG A 162 20.39 -21.11 5.20
N ASN A 163 21.67 -21.09 5.56
CA ASN A 163 22.34 -22.25 6.12
C ASN A 163 22.15 -22.24 7.64
N GLU A 164 21.63 -23.33 8.18
CA GLU A 164 21.47 -23.57 9.61
C GLU A 164 22.20 -24.87 9.96
N MET A 165 23.41 -24.74 10.51
CA MET A 165 24.35 -25.85 10.74
C MET A 165 24.76 -26.57 9.44
N ASP A 166 24.21 -27.77 9.20
CA ASP A 166 24.45 -28.58 8.00
C ASP A 166 23.22 -28.60 7.06
N SER A 167 22.16 -27.87 7.43
CA SER A 167 20.87 -27.87 6.78
C SER A 167 20.64 -26.60 5.97
N ILE A 168 19.96 -26.74 4.82
CA ILE A 168 19.51 -25.62 3.99
C ILE A 168 18.04 -25.38 4.29
N ILE A 169 17.74 -24.24 4.91
CA ILE A 169 16.37 -23.91 5.34
C ILE A 169 15.81 -22.79 4.46
N VAL A 170 14.57 -22.94 4.00
CA VAL A 170 13.83 -21.87 3.33
C VAL A 170 13.64 -20.73 4.32
N SER A 171 14.26 -19.58 4.03
CA SER A 171 14.19 -18.41 4.90
C SER A 171 13.04 -17.48 4.57
N ARG A 172 12.72 -17.32 3.29
CA ARG A 172 11.61 -16.49 2.81
C ARG A 172 11.02 -17.04 1.53
N VAL A 173 9.71 -16.88 1.35
CA VAL A 173 9.05 -17.01 0.06
C VAL A 173 8.74 -15.63 -0.50
N VAL A 174 9.27 -15.33 -1.69
CA VAL A 174 9.15 -14.05 -2.37
C VAL A 174 7.89 -14.04 -3.23
N LYS A 175 7.06 -13.01 -3.03
CA LYS A 175 5.82 -12.78 -3.75
C LYS A 175 6.06 -12.56 -5.24
N GLY A 176 5.18 -13.11 -6.06
CA GLY A 176 5.31 -13.08 -7.53
C GLY A 176 6.27 -14.15 -8.09
N GLY A 177 6.89 -14.96 -7.23
CA GLY A 177 7.73 -16.10 -7.62
C GLY A 177 6.95 -17.39 -7.90
N ALA A 178 7.59 -18.33 -8.59
CA ALA A 178 7.05 -19.67 -8.82
C ALA A 178 6.85 -20.44 -7.50
N ALA A 179 7.73 -20.23 -6.52
CA ALA A 179 7.65 -20.81 -5.18
C ALA A 179 6.40 -20.37 -4.40
N GLU A 180 6.00 -19.10 -4.54
CA GLU A 180 4.78 -18.58 -3.90
C GLU A 180 3.52 -19.11 -4.59
N ARG A 181 3.48 -19.04 -5.93
CA ARG A 181 2.31 -19.44 -6.72
C ARG A 181 1.94 -20.91 -6.55
N SER A 182 2.94 -21.78 -6.37
CA SER A 182 2.70 -23.20 -6.13
C SER A 182 2.14 -23.48 -4.73
N GLY A 183 2.42 -22.62 -3.74
CA GLY A 183 2.06 -22.84 -2.35
C GLY A 183 2.75 -24.05 -1.69
N LEU A 184 3.70 -24.69 -2.38
CA LEU A 184 4.31 -25.94 -1.92
C LEU A 184 5.47 -25.74 -0.96
N LEU A 185 6.16 -24.60 -1.08
CA LEU A 185 7.27 -24.21 -0.23
C LEU A 185 6.78 -23.26 0.87
N THR A 186 7.21 -23.54 2.08
CA THR A 186 6.94 -22.72 3.25
C THR A 186 8.22 -22.30 3.95
N GLU A 187 8.17 -21.16 4.62
CA GLU A 187 9.31 -20.67 5.41
C GLU A 187 9.57 -21.62 6.58
N GLY A 188 10.83 -22.03 6.73
CA GLY A 188 11.24 -23.02 7.72
C GLY A 188 11.34 -24.45 7.18
N ASP A 189 10.95 -24.72 5.93
CA ASP A 189 11.17 -26.04 5.32
C ASP A 189 12.67 -26.31 5.15
N GLU A 190 13.13 -27.50 5.53
CA GLU A 190 14.50 -27.96 5.25
C GLU A 190 14.55 -28.63 3.89
N ILE A 191 15.42 -28.16 3.00
CA ILE A 191 15.68 -28.78 1.71
C ILE A 191 16.76 -29.86 1.88
N ILE A 192 16.42 -31.11 1.60
CA ILE A 192 17.35 -32.24 1.65
C ILE A 192 17.96 -32.51 0.27
N GLU A 193 17.13 -32.53 -0.78
CA GLU A 193 17.54 -32.86 -2.15
C GLU A 193 16.87 -31.98 -3.20
N ILE A 194 17.59 -31.73 -4.30
CA ILE A 194 17.10 -31.02 -5.49
C ILE A 194 17.41 -31.91 -6.70
N ASN A 195 16.39 -32.42 -7.38
CA ASN A 195 16.52 -33.35 -8.52
C ASN A 195 17.42 -34.57 -8.23
N GLY A 196 17.32 -35.13 -7.01
CA GLY A 196 18.13 -36.26 -6.55
C GLY A 196 19.56 -35.89 -6.13
N VAL A 197 19.94 -34.61 -6.22
CA VAL A 197 21.23 -34.12 -5.70
C VAL A 197 21.03 -33.67 -4.26
N SER A 198 21.73 -34.31 -3.32
CA SER A 198 21.71 -33.87 -1.92
C SER A 198 22.31 -32.47 -1.77
N VAL A 199 21.64 -31.62 -0.99
CA VAL A 199 22.08 -30.26 -0.66
C VAL A 199 22.53 -30.11 0.80
N ARG A 200 22.45 -31.18 1.61
CA ARG A 200 22.99 -31.17 2.97
C ARG A 200 24.51 -30.96 2.95
N ARG A 201 25.00 -30.16 3.90
CA ARG A 201 26.41 -29.74 4.03
C ARG A 201 26.97 -28.93 2.86
N LYS A 202 26.13 -28.50 1.92
CA LYS A 202 26.53 -27.57 0.87
C LYS A 202 26.43 -26.12 1.36
N SER A 203 27.27 -25.27 0.83
CA SER A 203 27.20 -23.83 1.00
C SER A 203 26.06 -23.24 0.17
N ILE A 204 25.59 -22.04 0.54
CA ILE A 204 24.54 -21.33 -0.20
C ILE A 204 24.97 -21.06 -1.65
N SER A 205 26.24 -20.73 -1.88
CA SER A 205 26.79 -20.51 -3.22
C SER A 205 26.68 -21.77 -4.09
N GLU A 206 27.05 -22.94 -3.55
CA GLU A 206 26.94 -24.19 -4.30
C GLU A 206 25.47 -24.54 -4.61
N VAL A 207 24.55 -24.25 -3.69
CA VAL A 207 23.11 -24.46 -3.94
C VAL A 207 22.59 -23.49 -5.01
N GLN A 208 23.07 -22.25 -5.03
CA GLN A 208 22.76 -21.28 -6.08
C GLN A 208 23.26 -21.74 -7.45
N ASP A 209 24.50 -22.25 -7.52
CA ASP A 209 25.09 -22.77 -8.77
C ASP A 209 24.29 -23.97 -9.30
N ILE A 210 23.94 -24.92 -8.42
CA ILE A 210 23.09 -26.07 -8.76
C ILE A 210 21.74 -25.60 -9.30
N LEU A 211 21.09 -24.66 -8.63
CA LEU A 211 19.80 -24.14 -9.06
C LEU A 211 19.91 -23.32 -10.34
N ALA A 212 21.01 -22.60 -10.57
CA ALA A 212 21.20 -21.75 -11.74
C ALA A 212 21.23 -22.58 -13.04
N GLU A 213 21.88 -23.75 -13.02
CA GLU A 213 22.00 -24.65 -14.17
C GLU A 213 20.71 -25.43 -14.49
N MET A 214 19.80 -25.57 -13.53
CA MET A 214 18.56 -26.35 -13.70
C MET A 214 17.43 -25.55 -14.40
N GLN A 215 16.63 -26.23 -15.22
CA GLN A 215 15.45 -25.67 -15.88
C GLN A 215 14.34 -26.73 -16.00
N GLY A 216 13.08 -26.29 -16.10
CA GLY A 216 11.90 -27.16 -16.13
C GLY A 216 11.51 -27.66 -14.74
N THR A 217 10.98 -28.87 -14.65
CA THR A 217 10.50 -29.45 -13.40
C THR A 217 11.64 -29.71 -12.40
N LEU A 218 11.60 -29.01 -11.28
CA LEU A 218 12.43 -29.22 -10.11
C LEU A 218 11.68 -30.07 -9.09
N THR A 219 12.26 -31.21 -8.74
CA THR A 219 11.79 -32.07 -7.65
C THR A 219 12.60 -31.78 -6.40
N LEU A 220 11.96 -31.25 -5.36
CA LEU A 220 12.59 -30.97 -4.07
C LEU A 220 12.11 -31.98 -3.03
N LEU A 221 13.04 -32.53 -2.26
CA LEU A 221 12.73 -33.33 -1.09
C LEU A 221 12.92 -32.48 0.16
N LEU A 222 11.85 -32.30 0.93
CA LEU A 222 11.79 -31.36 2.05
C LEU A 222 11.46 -32.06 3.37
N ILE A 223 11.91 -31.51 4.50
CA ILE A 223 11.27 -31.74 5.80
C ILE A 223 10.39 -30.53 6.08
N PRO A 224 9.06 -30.72 6.21
CA PRO A 224 8.14 -29.61 6.41
C PRO A 224 8.40 -28.94 7.76
N SER A 225 8.28 -27.62 7.79
CA SER A 225 8.38 -26.86 9.04
C SER A 225 7.26 -27.23 10.02
N SER A 226 7.60 -27.35 11.31
CA SER A 226 6.60 -27.49 12.39
C SER A 226 5.84 -26.19 12.67
N GLN A 227 6.17 -25.09 11.98
CA GLN A 227 5.53 -23.79 12.17
C GLN A 227 4.14 -23.79 11.53
N THR A 228 3.10 -23.83 12.37
CA THR A 228 1.73 -23.59 11.95
C THR A 228 1.58 -22.13 11.53
N LYS A 229 1.47 -21.87 10.22
CA LYS A 229 1.02 -20.56 9.75
C LYS A 229 -0.49 -20.42 10.02
N THR A 230 -0.89 -19.26 10.53
CA THR A 230 -2.28 -18.83 10.45
C THR A 230 -2.66 -18.77 8.96
N HIS A 231 -3.88 -19.16 8.61
CA HIS A 231 -4.38 -19.16 7.23
C HIS A 231 -4.02 -17.84 6.52
N PRO A 232 -3.71 -17.86 5.21
CA PRO A 232 -3.43 -16.66 4.45
C PRO A 232 -4.68 -15.80 4.44
N ASP A 233 -4.79 -14.89 5.41
CA ASP A 233 -5.73 -13.80 5.36
C ASP A 233 -5.45 -13.07 4.05
N ARG A 234 -6.49 -12.74 3.29
CA ARG A 234 -6.35 -12.16 1.95
C ARG A 234 -5.83 -10.73 2.12
N LYS A 235 -4.52 -10.60 2.36
CA LYS A 235 -3.89 -9.34 2.76
C LYS A 235 -4.01 -8.35 1.61
N LYS A 236 -4.76 -7.28 1.87
CA LYS A 236 -4.96 -6.16 0.96
C LYS A 236 -3.62 -5.49 0.70
N VAL A 237 -3.29 -5.26 -0.58
CA VAL A 237 -2.11 -4.48 -0.97
C VAL A 237 -2.23 -3.09 -0.36
N MET A 238 -1.17 -2.65 0.31
CA MET A 238 -1.07 -1.33 0.92
C MET A 238 -0.21 -0.44 0.03
N HIS A 239 -0.72 0.71 -0.38
CA HIS A 239 0.05 1.68 -1.14
C HIS A 239 0.63 2.70 -0.16
N VAL A 240 1.93 2.97 -0.25
CA VAL A 240 2.59 3.93 0.64
C VAL A 240 3.47 4.88 -0.16
N LYS A 241 3.60 6.13 0.28
CA LYS A 241 4.61 7.07 -0.21
C LYS A 241 5.83 7.02 0.70
N ALA A 242 7.01 6.92 0.12
CA ALA A 242 8.27 6.97 0.85
C ALA A 242 8.67 8.43 1.16
N TYR A 243 9.05 8.72 2.40
CA TYR A 243 9.56 10.03 2.81
C TYR A 243 11.06 10.10 3.02
N PHE A 244 11.76 9.05 2.63
CA PHE A 244 13.21 8.94 2.60
C PHE A 244 13.63 8.20 1.33
N SER A 245 14.90 8.30 0.96
CA SER A 245 15.49 7.51 -0.11
C SER A 245 16.20 6.30 0.48
N TYR A 246 16.17 5.17 -0.24
CA TYR A 246 16.80 3.93 0.18
C TYR A 246 17.62 3.34 -0.97
N ASP A 247 18.90 3.13 -0.70
CA ASP A 247 19.79 2.35 -1.55
C ASP A 247 20.13 1.02 -0.86
N PRO A 248 19.68 -0.13 -1.39
CA PRO A 248 19.98 -1.44 -0.82
C PRO A 248 21.47 -1.80 -0.91
N SER A 249 22.25 -1.20 -1.81
CA SER A 249 23.68 -1.51 -1.95
C SER A 249 24.52 -1.03 -0.76
N ASP A 250 24.06 0.03 -0.10
CA ASP A 250 24.67 0.62 1.09
C ASP A 250 24.23 -0.07 2.39
N ASP A 251 23.30 -1.03 2.33
CA ASP A 251 22.68 -1.61 3.52
C ASP A 251 23.32 -2.94 3.93
N PRO A 252 24.10 -2.99 5.03
CA PRO A 252 24.72 -4.23 5.49
C PRO A 252 23.73 -5.19 6.15
N TYR A 253 22.52 -4.74 6.50
CA TYR A 253 21.51 -5.54 7.18
C TYR A 253 20.50 -6.18 6.22
N LEU A 254 20.57 -5.85 4.92
CA LEU A 254 19.70 -6.41 3.89
C LEU A 254 19.92 -7.93 3.78
N PRO A 255 18.89 -8.78 4.01
CA PRO A 255 19.07 -10.23 4.07
C PRO A 255 19.52 -10.86 2.76
N CYS A 256 19.12 -10.28 1.63
CA CYS A 256 19.45 -10.75 0.28
C CYS A 256 19.59 -9.52 -0.62
N ARG A 257 20.81 -9.25 -1.08
CA ARG A 257 21.15 -8.02 -1.82
C ARG A 257 20.46 -7.97 -3.18
N GLU A 258 20.28 -9.12 -3.81
CA GLU A 258 19.66 -9.30 -5.13
C GLU A 258 18.16 -8.94 -5.13
N LEU A 259 17.53 -8.95 -3.95
CA LEU A 259 16.12 -8.59 -3.79
C LEU A 259 15.92 -7.16 -3.29
N GLY A 260 16.98 -6.40 -3.01
CA GLY A 260 16.84 -5.03 -2.50
C GLY A 260 16.11 -4.13 -3.50
N LEU A 261 15.05 -3.45 -3.06
CA LEU A 261 14.31 -2.51 -3.91
C LEU A 261 14.77 -1.07 -3.63
N THR A 262 15.47 -0.47 -4.58
CA THR A 262 15.87 0.95 -4.52
C THR A 262 14.68 1.88 -4.76
N PHE A 263 14.56 2.93 -3.94
CA PHE A 263 13.56 3.99 -4.14
C PHE A 263 14.04 5.35 -3.64
N GLN A 264 13.41 6.40 -4.14
CA GLN A 264 13.67 7.78 -3.75
C GLN A 264 12.54 8.34 -2.87
N LYS A 265 12.86 9.39 -2.13
CA LYS A 265 11.84 10.19 -1.43
C LYS A 265 10.79 10.68 -2.42
N GLY A 266 9.54 10.33 -2.18
CA GLY A 266 8.39 10.69 -3.01
C GLY A 266 7.80 9.51 -3.79
N ASP A 267 8.55 8.42 -3.97
CA ASP A 267 8.09 7.24 -4.70
C ASP A 267 6.90 6.58 -4.01
N ILE A 268 5.99 6.03 -4.82
CA ILE A 268 4.89 5.20 -4.37
C ILE A 268 5.33 3.74 -4.41
N LEU A 269 5.12 3.03 -3.28
CA LEU A 269 5.45 1.63 -3.11
C LEU A 269 4.17 0.84 -2.85
N HIS A 270 4.02 -0.28 -3.55
CA HIS A 270 2.91 -1.22 -3.41
C HIS A 270 3.36 -2.36 -2.50
N VAL A 271 3.11 -2.22 -1.21
CA VAL A 271 3.46 -3.19 -0.18
C VAL A 271 2.46 -4.33 -0.22
N ILE A 272 2.95 -5.51 -0.56
CA ILE A 272 2.15 -6.72 -0.77
C ILE A 272 2.28 -7.73 0.38
N SER A 273 3.37 -7.65 1.15
CA SER A 273 3.54 -8.44 2.36
C SER A 273 4.35 -7.68 3.41
N GLN A 274 3.85 -7.75 4.65
CA GLN A 274 4.48 -7.25 5.87
C GLN A 274 4.72 -8.40 6.85
N ASP A 275 4.83 -9.65 6.35
CA ASP A 275 4.98 -10.84 7.18
C ASP A 275 6.26 -10.79 8.04
N ASP A 276 7.34 -10.23 7.47
CA ASP A 276 8.51 -9.82 8.25
C ASP A 276 8.39 -8.34 8.63
N PRO A 277 8.37 -7.99 9.93
CA PRO A 277 8.25 -6.60 10.38
C PRO A 277 9.46 -5.73 10.02
N SER A 278 10.63 -6.32 9.78
CA SER A 278 11.88 -5.61 9.44
C SER A 278 12.05 -5.40 7.94
N TRP A 279 11.52 -6.32 7.12
CA TRP A 279 11.72 -6.35 5.67
C TRP A 279 10.41 -6.65 4.94
N TRP A 280 9.78 -5.60 4.41
CA TRP A 280 8.55 -5.73 3.66
C TRP A 280 8.84 -6.10 2.22
N GLN A 281 7.90 -6.81 1.60
CA GLN A 281 7.94 -7.08 0.16
C GLN A 281 7.05 -6.07 -0.55
N ALA A 282 7.59 -5.41 -1.57
CA ALA A 282 6.89 -4.37 -2.31
C ALA A 282 7.32 -4.32 -3.79
N TYR A 283 6.48 -3.66 -4.59
CA TYR A 283 6.83 -3.16 -5.92
C TYR A 283 6.90 -1.64 -5.88
N ARG A 284 7.71 -1.03 -6.74
CA ARG A 284 7.72 0.41 -6.93
C ARG A 284 6.79 0.78 -8.09
N ASP A 285 5.94 1.77 -7.87
CA ASP A 285 5.05 2.29 -8.92
C ASP A 285 5.88 2.90 -10.07
N GLY A 286 5.48 2.65 -11.31
CA GLY A 286 6.21 3.12 -12.50
C GLY A 286 7.55 2.42 -12.79
N ASP A 287 7.84 1.26 -12.18
CA ASP A 287 9.05 0.51 -12.50
C ASP A 287 8.96 -0.15 -13.90
N GLU A 288 9.67 0.41 -14.88
CA GLU A 288 9.64 -0.02 -16.30
C GLU A 288 10.14 -1.46 -16.51
N ASN A 289 10.91 -2.00 -15.55
CA ASN A 289 11.54 -3.30 -15.67
C ASN A 289 10.58 -4.48 -15.49
N ASN A 290 9.29 -4.24 -15.15
CA ASN A 290 8.28 -5.28 -14.90
C ASN A 290 8.86 -6.45 -14.08
N GLN A 291 9.51 -6.15 -12.95
CA GLN A 291 10.13 -7.17 -12.12
C GLN A 291 9.07 -8.18 -11.67
N PRO A 292 9.23 -9.48 -11.97
CA PRO A 292 8.23 -10.49 -11.61
C PRO A 292 8.21 -10.74 -10.09
N LEU A 293 9.35 -10.56 -9.44
CA LEU A 293 9.50 -10.72 -8.00
C LEU A 293 9.37 -9.39 -7.29
N ALA A 294 8.72 -9.41 -6.14
CA ALA A 294 8.74 -8.28 -5.24
C ALA A 294 10.12 -8.08 -4.61
N GLY A 295 10.51 -6.82 -4.46
CA GLY A 295 11.75 -6.47 -3.79
C GLY A 295 11.54 -6.19 -2.30
N LEU A 296 12.64 -6.18 -1.55
CA LEU A 296 12.70 -5.95 -0.13
C LEU A 296 12.93 -4.46 0.16
N ILE A 297 12.08 -3.92 1.02
CA ILE A 297 12.21 -2.56 1.56
C ILE A 297 12.26 -2.62 3.10
N PRO A 298 12.91 -1.65 3.77
CA PRO A 298 12.91 -1.58 5.22
C PRO A 298 11.49 -1.42 5.75
N GLY A 299 11.11 -2.23 6.73
CA GLY A 299 9.83 -2.10 7.41
C GLY A 299 9.75 -0.83 8.25
N LYS A 300 8.54 -0.30 8.46
CA LYS A 300 8.34 1.00 9.11
C LYS A 300 8.99 1.10 10.50
N GLY A 301 8.78 0.11 11.38
CA GLY A 301 9.38 0.12 12.72
C GLY A 301 10.89 0.02 12.69
N PHE A 302 11.44 -0.77 11.76
CA PHE A 302 12.88 -0.90 11.58
C PHE A 302 13.52 0.39 11.06
N GLN A 303 12.87 1.08 10.11
CA GLN A 303 13.32 2.38 9.64
C GLN A 303 13.25 3.45 10.75
N GLN A 304 12.19 3.44 11.57
CA GLN A 304 12.08 4.35 12.72
C GLN A 304 13.25 4.15 13.70
N GLN A 305 13.63 2.91 13.97
CA GLN A 305 14.77 2.59 14.83
C GLN A 305 16.10 3.09 14.25
N ARG A 306 16.33 2.93 12.93
CA ARG A 306 17.52 3.43 12.25
C ARG A 306 17.65 4.95 12.36
N GLU A 307 16.55 5.66 12.12
CA GLU A 307 16.50 7.12 12.21
C GLU A 307 16.71 7.64 13.64
N ALA A 308 16.09 6.97 14.62
CA ALA A 308 16.29 7.31 16.03
C ALA A 308 17.76 7.15 16.46
N MET A 309 18.42 6.07 16.02
CA MET A 309 19.84 5.83 16.28
C MET A 309 20.72 6.89 15.58
N ARG A 310 20.44 7.24 14.32
CA ARG A 310 21.20 8.30 13.61
C ARG A 310 21.14 9.64 14.34
N LYS A 311 19.96 10.06 14.78
CA LYS A 311 19.78 11.32 15.54
C LYS A 311 20.58 11.34 16.85
N THR A 312 20.73 10.18 17.52
CA THR A 312 21.58 10.11 18.73
C THR A 312 23.07 10.23 18.43
N VAL A 313 23.53 9.73 17.27
CA VAL A 313 24.93 9.84 16.85
C VAL A 313 25.25 11.28 16.41
N ASP A 314 24.39 11.91 15.62
CA ASP A 314 24.57 13.31 15.20
C ASP A 314 24.52 14.27 16.41
N GLY A 315 23.66 14.00 17.40
CA GLY A 315 23.61 14.77 18.65
C GLY A 315 24.89 14.68 19.51
N THR A 316 25.74 13.67 19.30
CA THR A 316 27.05 13.55 19.98
C THR A 316 28.18 14.27 19.24
N LEU A 317 28.06 14.48 17.92
CA LEU A 317 29.07 15.17 17.13
C LEU A 317 29.10 16.70 17.37
N ASP A 318 27.97 17.30 17.77
CA ASP A 318 27.93 18.73 18.14
C ASP A 318 28.50 19.03 19.55
N HIS A 319 28.78 18.00 20.36
CA HIS A 319 29.34 18.18 21.72
C HIS A 319 30.80 17.71 21.87
N SER A 320 31.42 17.12 20.83
CA SER A 320 32.83 16.69 20.90
C SER A 320 33.83 17.68 20.28
N ALA A 321 33.36 18.79 19.69
CA ALA A 321 34.21 19.81 19.08
C ALA A 321 34.54 21.00 20.02
N ASN A 322 34.64 20.78 21.33
CA ASN A 322 35.20 21.76 22.27
C ASN A 322 35.69 21.10 23.58
N LEU A 323 36.75 20.31 23.47
CA LEU A 323 37.57 19.88 24.60
C LEU A 323 38.97 20.49 24.48
N TRP A 324 39.10 21.78 24.80
CA TRP A 324 40.33 22.33 25.38
C TRP A 324 40.07 23.54 26.31
N CYS A 325 40.68 23.43 27.48
CA CYS A 325 40.78 24.32 28.63
C CYS A 325 40.76 25.84 28.39
N ALA A 326 39.86 26.56 29.09
CA ALA A 326 40.20 27.78 29.84
C ALA A 326 39.10 28.20 30.83
N LYS A 327 39.50 28.47 32.08
CA LYS A 327 38.68 29.00 33.18
C LYS A 327 38.19 30.43 32.87
N LYS A 328 36.89 30.73 33.08
CA LYS A 328 36.38 31.73 34.06
C LYS A 328 34.89 32.04 33.89
N SER A 329 34.24 32.15 35.06
CA SER A 329 33.12 33.04 35.43
C SER A 329 31.67 32.72 35.01
N LYS A 330 30.91 32.28 36.02
CA LYS A 330 29.45 32.17 36.14
C LYS A 330 28.69 33.45 35.72
N LYS A 331 27.55 33.28 35.04
CA LYS A 331 26.31 34.05 35.31
C LYS A 331 25.08 33.16 35.04
N HIS A 332 24.26 33.02 36.07
CA HIS A 332 23.02 32.24 36.10
C HIS A 332 21.99 32.74 35.07
N ARG A 333 21.39 31.82 34.31
CA ARG A 333 20.03 31.99 33.78
C ARG A 333 19.26 30.70 34.05
N LYS A 334 18.16 30.85 34.81
CA LYS A 334 17.29 29.80 35.36
C LYS A 334 16.94 28.73 34.31
N LYS A 335 17.29 27.48 34.59
CA LYS A 335 16.70 26.31 33.93
C LYS A 335 15.28 26.13 34.47
N SER A 336 14.29 26.24 33.59
CA SER A 336 12.93 25.77 33.85
C SER A 336 12.95 24.26 33.65
N LEU A 337 12.71 23.53 34.73
CA LEU A 337 12.48 22.09 34.71
C LEU A 337 11.11 21.84 34.06
N TYR A 338 11.10 21.23 32.89
CA TYR A 338 9.92 20.54 32.36
C TYR A 338 10.32 19.11 31.98
N ASN A 339 9.44 18.20 32.37
CA ASN A 339 9.61 16.74 32.49
C ASN A 339 10.10 16.06 31.21
N LEU A 340 11.10 15.18 31.35
CA LEU A 340 11.67 14.35 30.28
C LEU A 340 10.89 13.05 29.98
N SER A 341 9.77 12.77 30.66
CA SER A 341 9.07 11.48 30.56
C SER A 341 7.94 11.44 29.53
N THR A 342 7.52 12.57 28.94
CA THR A 342 6.47 12.62 27.91
C THR A 342 7.00 12.74 26.47
N ASN A 343 8.32 12.92 26.28
CA ASN A 343 8.90 13.22 24.97
C ASN A 343 9.18 12.00 24.07
N ALA A 344 9.09 10.78 24.59
CA ALA A 344 9.35 9.58 23.80
C ALA A 344 8.27 9.33 22.73
N GLU A 345 7.01 9.69 23.01
CA GLU A 345 5.91 9.54 22.05
C GLU A 345 5.81 10.71 21.06
N SER A 346 6.17 11.93 21.48
CA SER A 346 6.18 13.09 20.56
C SER A 346 7.33 13.02 19.56
N ASN A 347 8.50 12.49 19.96
CA ASN A 347 9.66 12.35 19.06
C ASN A 347 9.47 11.28 17.96
N ASN A 348 8.56 10.33 18.15
CA ASN A 348 8.31 9.25 17.18
C ASN A 348 7.39 9.67 16.01
N LYS A 349 6.55 10.69 16.18
CA LYS A 349 5.67 11.18 15.11
C LYS A 349 6.39 11.99 14.04
N ASP A 350 7.58 12.50 14.35
CA ASP A 350 8.40 13.31 13.43
C ASP A 350 9.34 12.49 12.55
N ILE A 351 9.34 11.15 12.65
CA ILE A 351 10.19 10.31 11.81
C ILE A 351 9.46 10.01 10.50
N LEU A 352 9.84 10.77 9.47
CA LEU A 352 9.41 10.60 8.09
C LEU A 352 9.87 9.24 7.55
N THR A 353 8.95 8.28 7.52
CA THR A 353 9.18 6.91 7.01
C THR A 353 8.30 6.65 5.80
N TYR A 354 7.10 6.14 6.05
CA TYR A 354 6.07 5.89 5.03
C TYR A 354 4.74 6.45 5.49
N GLU A 355 3.99 7.01 4.55
CA GLU A 355 2.59 7.37 4.72
C GLU A 355 1.71 6.55 3.78
N GLU A 356 0.62 6.00 4.32
CA GLU A 356 -0.33 5.21 3.54
C GLU A 356 -1.12 6.12 2.59
N MET A 357 -1.20 5.72 1.33
CA MET A 357 -1.80 6.47 0.25
C MET A 357 -2.96 5.71 -0.39
N ALA A 358 -3.90 6.46 -0.93
CA ALA A 358 -4.99 5.95 -1.74
C ALA A 358 -5.22 6.87 -2.94
N LEU A 359 -5.70 6.31 -4.05
CA LEU A 359 -6.10 7.09 -5.21
C LEU A 359 -7.41 7.82 -4.92
N TYR A 360 -7.40 9.13 -5.11
CA TYR A 360 -8.57 9.99 -4.99
C TYR A 360 -8.88 10.66 -6.32
N HIS A 361 -10.10 10.44 -6.80
CA HIS A 361 -10.65 11.12 -7.96
C HIS A 361 -11.37 12.38 -7.50
N GLN A 362 -11.03 13.53 -8.08
CA GLN A 362 -11.70 14.78 -7.78
C GLN A 362 -13.15 14.74 -8.30
N PRO A 363 -14.16 14.91 -7.42
CA PRO A 363 -15.55 14.97 -7.88
C PRO A 363 -15.79 16.25 -8.70
N ALA A 364 -16.61 16.14 -9.76
CA ALA A 364 -16.92 17.27 -10.63
C ALA A 364 -17.53 18.47 -9.89
N ASN A 365 -18.30 18.24 -8.82
CA ASN A 365 -18.94 19.26 -8.00
C ASN A 365 -18.19 19.64 -6.72
N ARG A 366 -17.01 19.04 -6.46
CA ARG A 366 -16.20 19.31 -5.26
C ARG A 366 -14.73 19.36 -5.64
N LYS A 367 -14.32 20.51 -6.16
CA LYS A 367 -12.93 20.74 -6.55
C LYS A 367 -12.03 20.90 -5.33
N ARG A 368 -10.84 20.33 -5.39
CA ARG A 368 -9.83 20.45 -4.33
C ARG A 368 -9.31 21.89 -4.28
N PRO A 369 -9.05 22.45 -3.08
CA PRO A 369 -8.41 23.76 -2.98
C PRO A 369 -6.94 23.65 -3.42
N ILE A 370 -6.48 24.61 -4.21
CA ILE A 370 -5.08 24.72 -4.64
C ILE A 370 -4.36 25.66 -3.68
N ALA A 371 -3.39 25.14 -2.95
CA ALA A 371 -2.54 25.91 -2.06
C ALA A 371 -1.19 26.18 -2.73
N LEU A 372 -0.94 27.45 -3.02
CA LEU A 372 0.35 27.95 -3.50
C LEU A 372 1.23 28.30 -2.30
N LEU A 373 2.42 27.72 -2.25
CA LEU A 373 3.43 27.99 -1.23
C LEU A 373 4.76 28.34 -1.87
N GLY A 374 5.60 29.08 -1.14
CA GLY A 374 6.94 29.43 -1.57
C GLY A 374 7.48 30.62 -0.79
N PRO A 375 8.73 31.04 -1.06
CA PRO A 375 9.29 32.24 -0.43
C PRO A 375 8.50 33.50 -0.82
N PRO A 376 8.53 34.55 0.03
CA PRO A 376 7.88 35.82 -0.28
C PRO A 376 8.47 36.45 -1.55
N ASN A 377 7.65 37.19 -2.30
CA ASN A 377 8.02 37.91 -3.53
C ASN A 377 8.46 37.02 -4.72
N ILE A 378 8.12 35.72 -4.72
CA ILE A 378 8.43 34.83 -5.84
C ILE A 378 7.35 34.76 -6.93
N GLY A 379 6.32 35.60 -6.87
CA GLY A 379 5.25 35.64 -7.88
C GLY A 379 4.02 34.79 -7.57
N GLN A 380 3.89 34.20 -6.38
CA GLN A 380 2.71 33.38 -6.02
C GLN A 380 1.40 34.18 -6.09
N GLU A 381 1.43 35.42 -5.60
CA GLU A 381 0.26 36.29 -5.56
C GLU A 381 -0.11 36.80 -6.96
N GLU A 382 0.89 37.05 -7.81
CA GLU A 382 0.73 37.37 -9.23
C GLU A 382 0.07 36.19 -9.99
N LEU A 383 0.58 34.96 -9.83
CA LEU A 383 -0.01 33.76 -10.42
C LEU A 383 -1.46 33.57 -9.95
N ARG A 384 -1.74 33.75 -8.65
CA ARG A 384 -3.09 33.66 -8.09
C ARG A 384 -4.04 34.69 -8.72
N LYS A 385 -3.63 35.96 -8.77
CA LYS A 385 -4.43 37.04 -9.39
C LYS A 385 -4.70 36.76 -10.87
N ARG A 386 -3.69 36.24 -11.57
CA ARG A 386 -3.80 35.91 -12.99
C ARG A 386 -4.80 34.78 -13.24
N LEU A 387 -4.80 33.72 -12.44
CA LEU A 387 -5.81 32.65 -12.51
C LEU A 387 -7.23 33.17 -12.27
N LEU A 388 -7.41 34.03 -11.25
CA LEU A 388 -8.71 34.65 -10.95
C LEU A 388 -9.22 35.54 -12.09
N ALA A 389 -8.32 36.28 -12.74
CA ALA A 389 -8.66 37.15 -13.85
C ALA A 389 -8.96 36.38 -15.14
N ALA A 390 -8.21 35.31 -15.42
CA ALA A 390 -8.37 34.50 -16.62
C ALA A 390 -9.67 33.68 -16.60
N GLU A 391 -10.00 33.04 -15.47
CA GLU A 391 -11.13 32.10 -15.37
C GLU A 391 -11.94 32.31 -14.08
N SER A 392 -12.57 33.49 -13.96
CA SER A 392 -13.33 33.91 -12.76
C SER A 392 -14.53 33.02 -12.38
N GLU A 393 -15.07 32.25 -13.34
CA GLU A 393 -16.14 31.28 -13.07
C GLU A 393 -15.62 29.99 -12.40
N ARG A 394 -14.38 29.61 -12.72
CA ARG A 394 -13.76 28.36 -12.24
C ARG A 394 -13.01 28.56 -10.93
N PHE A 395 -12.32 29.70 -10.77
CA PHE A 395 -11.51 30.00 -9.60
C PHE A 395 -12.17 30.99 -8.65
N ALA A 396 -11.94 30.81 -7.35
CA ALA A 396 -12.39 31.75 -6.34
C ALA A 396 -11.42 31.80 -5.15
N THR A 397 -11.51 32.85 -4.35
CA THR A 397 -10.76 32.97 -3.09
C THR A 397 -11.74 32.84 -1.92
N ALA A 398 -11.28 32.20 -0.84
CA ALA A 398 -12.04 32.14 0.41
C ALA A 398 -12.16 33.54 1.03
N VAL A 399 -13.35 33.91 1.51
CA VAL A 399 -13.57 35.21 2.16
C VAL A 399 -12.93 35.17 3.56
N PRO A 400 -11.88 35.97 3.82
CA PRO A 400 -11.20 35.98 5.10
C PRO A 400 -12.00 36.76 6.16
N HIS A 401 -11.64 36.58 7.43
CA HIS A 401 -12.19 37.31 8.56
C HIS A 401 -11.25 38.43 8.97
N THR A 402 -11.80 39.54 9.46
CA THR A 402 -11.01 40.64 10.02
C THR A 402 -11.68 41.29 11.23
N THR A 403 -10.86 41.83 12.13
CA THR A 403 -11.33 42.66 13.26
C THR A 403 -11.42 44.15 12.92
N ARG A 404 -10.98 44.53 11.72
CA ARG A 404 -11.06 45.92 11.24
C ARG A 404 -12.52 46.28 10.97
N CYS A 405 -12.89 47.54 11.15
CA CYS A 405 -14.19 48.04 10.69
C CYS A 405 -14.28 48.08 9.15
N PRO A 406 -15.47 47.79 8.56
CA PRO A 406 -15.68 47.87 7.12
C PRO A 406 -15.49 49.30 6.60
N ARG A 407 -14.89 49.44 5.41
CA ARG A 407 -14.84 50.70 4.66
C ARG A 407 -16.15 50.93 3.92
N VAL A 408 -16.39 52.17 3.50
CA VAL A 408 -17.62 52.61 2.83
C VAL A 408 -17.98 51.79 1.58
N HIS A 409 -16.98 51.23 0.88
CA HIS A 409 -17.17 50.46 -0.36
C HIS A 409 -17.07 48.93 -0.15
N GLU A 410 -16.88 48.47 1.07
CA GLU A 410 -16.74 47.04 1.38
C GLU A 410 -18.08 46.46 1.84
N VAL A 411 -18.35 45.22 1.44
CA VAL A 411 -19.59 44.51 1.74
C VAL A 411 -19.27 43.28 2.60
N GLU A 412 -20.03 43.12 3.69
CA GLU A 412 -19.95 41.96 4.57
C GLU A 412 -20.15 40.65 3.78
N GLY A 413 -19.23 39.71 3.94
CA GLY A 413 -19.27 38.41 3.26
C GLY A 413 -18.81 38.43 1.81
N ARG A 414 -18.35 39.57 1.28
CA ARG A 414 -17.71 39.66 -0.05
C ARG A 414 -16.21 39.87 0.07
N GLU A 415 -15.78 41.00 0.64
CA GLU A 415 -14.35 41.28 0.83
C GLU A 415 -13.82 40.63 2.11
N TYR A 416 -14.57 40.76 3.21
CA TYR A 416 -14.24 40.18 4.51
C TYR A 416 -15.51 39.79 5.26
N HIS A 417 -15.33 38.88 6.23
CA HIS A 417 -16.21 38.77 7.38
C HIS A 417 -15.73 39.70 8.50
N PHE A 418 -16.49 40.75 8.78
CA PHE A 418 -16.13 41.75 9.78
C PHE A 418 -16.62 41.29 11.15
N VAL A 419 -15.69 40.86 12.01
CA VAL A 419 -15.99 40.28 13.34
C VAL A 419 -15.35 41.09 14.46
N SER A 420 -15.86 40.93 15.69
CA SER A 420 -15.20 41.53 16.84
C SER A 420 -13.87 40.84 17.16
N ARG A 421 -12.92 41.55 17.78
CA ARG A 421 -11.65 40.95 18.23
C ARG A 421 -11.87 39.78 19.19
N LEU A 422 -12.85 39.89 20.09
CA LEU A 422 -13.22 38.82 21.01
C LEU A 422 -13.69 37.56 20.25
N THR A 423 -14.57 37.72 19.26
CA THR A 423 -15.05 36.62 18.42
C THR A 423 -13.90 35.97 17.66
N PHE A 424 -13.01 36.77 17.07
CA PHE A 424 -11.84 36.28 16.36
C PHE A 424 -10.93 35.44 17.27
N GLU A 425 -10.61 35.93 18.47
CA GLU A 425 -9.75 35.25 19.45
C GLU A 425 -10.40 33.95 19.98
N MET A 426 -11.72 33.93 20.14
CA MET A 426 -12.47 32.71 20.44
C MET A 426 -12.36 31.68 19.31
N ASP A 427 -12.52 32.12 18.06
CA ASP A 427 -12.42 31.24 16.89
C ASP A 427 -11.00 30.69 16.70
N VAL A 428 -9.97 31.48 16.98
CA VAL A 428 -8.56 31.03 17.05
C VAL A 428 -8.39 29.96 18.13
N SER A 429 -8.91 30.19 19.34
CA SER A 429 -8.82 29.24 20.46
C SER A 429 -9.55 27.93 20.17
N SER A 430 -10.59 27.97 19.33
CA SER A 430 -11.33 26.78 18.87
C SER A 430 -10.71 26.08 17.65
N GLY A 431 -9.59 26.58 17.12
CA GLY A 431 -8.87 25.96 15.99
C GLY A 431 -9.58 26.09 14.63
N LYS A 432 -10.42 27.11 14.42
CA LYS A 432 -11.16 27.29 13.16
C LYS A 432 -10.32 27.85 12.01
N PHE A 433 -9.25 28.57 12.34
CA PHE A 433 -8.38 29.23 11.36
C PHE A 433 -7.31 28.30 10.80
N ILE A 434 -7.15 28.31 9.48
CA ILE A 434 -6.00 27.70 8.79
C ILE A 434 -4.77 28.58 8.98
N GLU A 435 -4.96 29.89 8.78
CA GLU A 435 -3.93 30.91 8.92
C GLU A 435 -4.57 32.17 9.49
N TRP A 436 -3.84 32.84 10.37
CA TRP A 436 -4.19 34.15 10.86
C TRP A 436 -2.93 34.95 11.22
N GLY A 437 -3.06 36.27 11.23
CA GLY A 437 -1.99 37.20 11.57
C GLY A 437 -2.52 38.57 11.96
N GLU A 438 -1.64 39.39 12.51
CA GLU A 438 -1.95 40.79 12.87
C GLU A 438 -1.28 41.73 11.87
N PHE A 439 -2.07 42.66 11.32
CA PHE A 439 -1.59 43.73 10.46
C PHE A 439 -2.28 45.04 10.86
N ASP A 440 -1.48 46.09 11.05
CA ASP A 440 -1.95 47.41 11.48
C ASP A 440 -2.95 47.34 12.66
N LYS A 441 -2.55 46.60 13.72
CA LYS A 441 -3.32 46.35 14.96
C LYS A 441 -4.65 45.62 14.80
N ASN A 442 -4.96 45.13 13.60
CA ASN A 442 -6.16 44.36 13.30
C ASN A 442 -5.77 42.91 12.97
N LEU A 443 -6.60 41.96 13.37
CA LEU A 443 -6.41 40.56 13.04
C LEU A 443 -7.05 40.26 11.69
N TYR A 444 -6.40 39.38 10.93
CA TYR A 444 -6.87 38.85 9.66
C TYR A 444 -6.65 37.33 9.66
N GLY A 445 -7.55 36.58 9.04
CA GLY A 445 -7.35 35.15 8.91
C GLY A 445 -8.34 34.45 8.00
N THR A 446 -7.96 33.27 7.53
CA THR A 446 -8.78 32.43 6.68
C THR A 446 -9.23 31.20 7.46
N THR A 447 -10.54 31.00 7.58
CA THR A 447 -11.11 29.85 8.29
C THR A 447 -11.23 28.64 7.38
N THR A 448 -11.28 27.46 7.98
CA THR A 448 -11.58 26.20 7.28
C THR A 448 -12.95 26.26 6.60
N ASP A 449 -13.93 26.92 7.23
CA ASP A 449 -15.30 27.04 6.71
C ASP A 449 -15.36 27.95 5.48
N SER A 450 -14.62 29.06 5.46
CA SER A 450 -14.51 29.94 4.28
C SER A 450 -14.00 29.18 3.05
N VAL A 451 -13.02 28.28 3.22
CA VAL A 451 -12.51 27.43 2.13
C VAL A 451 -13.56 26.39 1.73
N ARG A 452 -14.21 25.75 2.70
CA ARG A 452 -15.25 24.74 2.44
C ARG A 452 -16.44 25.33 1.68
N GLN A 453 -16.82 26.58 1.94
CA GLN A 453 -17.87 27.27 1.21
C GLN A 453 -17.54 27.40 -0.29
N VAL A 454 -16.28 27.71 -0.63
CA VAL A 454 -15.84 27.76 -2.04
C VAL A 454 -15.91 26.37 -2.68
N ILE A 455 -15.40 25.34 -1.99
CA ILE A 455 -15.45 23.95 -2.47
C ILE A 455 -16.90 23.52 -2.75
N ASN A 456 -17.82 23.84 -1.84
CA ASN A 456 -19.24 23.51 -1.97
C ASN A 456 -19.94 24.29 -3.09
N SER A 457 -19.37 25.40 -3.56
CA SER A 457 -19.86 26.13 -4.74
C SER A 457 -19.43 25.49 -6.07
N GLY A 458 -18.67 24.39 -6.04
CA GLY A 458 -18.15 23.72 -7.24
C GLY A 458 -16.93 24.41 -7.87
N ARG A 459 -16.42 25.48 -7.26
CA ARG A 459 -15.26 26.25 -7.74
C ARG A 459 -13.97 25.79 -7.07
N ILE A 460 -12.85 26.08 -7.74
CA ILE A 460 -11.50 25.83 -7.24
C ILE A 460 -11.10 26.98 -6.30
N CYS A 461 -10.93 26.66 -5.02
CA CYS A 461 -10.43 27.65 -4.05
C CYS A 461 -8.92 27.82 -4.20
N LEU A 462 -8.46 29.04 -4.50
CA LEU A 462 -7.04 29.38 -4.55
C LEU A 462 -6.61 29.99 -3.22
N LEU A 463 -5.54 29.44 -2.63
CA LEU A 463 -4.97 29.88 -1.36
C LEU A 463 -3.48 30.18 -1.54
N CYS A 464 -3.02 31.32 -1.02
CA CYS A 464 -1.61 31.58 -0.78
C CYS A 464 -1.40 31.55 0.74
N LEU A 465 -0.60 30.60 1.22
CA LEU A 465 -0.41 30.38 2.65
C LEU A 465 1.07 30.45 3.02
N HIS A 466 1.34 30.89 4.23
CA HIS A 466 2.64 30.75 4.85
C HIS A 466 2.92 29.27 5.16
N SER A 467 4.19 28.85 5.04
CA SER A 467 4.62 27.46 5.23
C SER A 467 4.19 26.85 6.56
N LYS A 468 4.22 27.65 7.63
CA LYS A 468 3.77 27.27 8.99
C LYS A 468 2.31 26.81 9.07
N SER A 469 1.43 27.30 8.19
CA SER A 469 0.00 26.94 8.18
C SER A 469 -0.29 25.68 7.36
N LEU A 470 0.71 25.13 6.67
CA LEU A 470 0.53 23.97 5.80
C LEU A 470 0.05 22.73 6.55
N GLN A 471 0.60 22.49 7.75
CA GLN A 471 0.19 21.35 8.57
C GLN A 471 -1.30 21.44 8.93
N VAL A 472 -1.78 22.62 9.37
CA VAL A 472 -3.19 22.83 9.71
C VAL A 472 -4.07 22.55 8.50
N LEU A 473 -3.67 22.99 7.30
CA LEU A 473 -4.39 22.70 6.06
C LEU A 473 -4.40 21.19 5.74
N CYS A 474 -3.27 20.49 5.85
CA CYS A 474 -3.17 19.05 5.56
C CYS A 474 -3.98 18.18 6.51
N TYR A 475 -4.11 18.58 7.78
CA TYR A 475 -4.93 17.89 8.78
C TYR A 475 -6.42 18.24 8.69
N SER A 476 -6.79 19.21 7.86
CA SER A 476 -8.19 19.52 7.57
C SER A 476 -8.78 18.50 6.60
N ASN A 477 -10.10 18.35 6.61
CA ASN A 477 -10.83 17.50 5.66
C ASN A 477 -11.03 18.16 4.27
N LEU A 478 -10.25 19.20 3.94
CA LEU A 478 -10.38 19.98 2.70
C LEU A 478 -9.69 19.34 1.50
N LYS A 479 -8.83 18.33 1.71
CA LYS A 479 -8.11 17.58 0.67
C LYS A 479 -7.32 18.50 -0.28
N PRO A 480 -6.47 19.40 0.24
CA PRO A 480 -5.75 20.38 -0.57
C PRO A 480 -4.84 19.71 -1.61
N TYR A 481 -4.60 20.40 -2.72
CA TYR A 481 -3.51 20.11 -3.63
C TYR A 481 -2.43 21.19 -3.47
N ILE A 482 -1.23 20.77 -3.07
CA ILE A 482 -0.19 21.68 -2.61
C ILE A 482 0.85 21.86 -3.72
N VAL A 483 0.98 23.08 -4.20
CA VAL A 483 1.95 23.46 -5.23
C VAL A 483 3.00 24.37 -4.61
N PHE A 484 4.25 23.92 -4.63
CA PHE A 484 5.39 24.74 -4.22
C PHE A 484 5.93 25.51 -5.42
N VAL A 485 5.89 26.83 -5.33
CA VAL A 485 6.46 27.76 -6.30
C VAL A 485 7.90 28.03 -5.90
N ALA A 486 8.82 27.29 -6.52
CA ALA A 486 10.24 27.38 -6.26
C ALA A 486 10.87 28.57 -7.00
N PRO A 487 11.86 29.24 -6.41
CA PRO A 487 12.65 30.22 -7.14
C PRO A 487 13.55 29.54 -8.18
N PRO A 488 13.87 30.24 -9.28
CA PRO A 488 14.91 29.80 -10.21
C PRO A 488 16.29 29.91 -9.54
N SER A 489 17.35 29.53 -10.27
CA SER A 489 18.71 29.68 -9.76
C SER A 489 19.00 31.14 -9.38
N LEU A 490 19.90 31.36 -8.41
CA LEU A 490 20.26 32.71 -7.96
C LEU A 490 20.72 33.62 -9.11
N GLU A 491 21.40 33.06 -10.10
CA GLU A 491 21.85 33.78 -11.29
C GLU A 491 20.67 34.20 -12.17
N GLN A 492 19.73 33.30 -12.44
CA GLN A 492 18.52 33.60 -13.20
C GLN A 492 17.64 34.62 -12.48
N LEU A 493 17.49 34.49 -11.16
CA LEU A 493 16.71 35.41 -10.34
C LEU A 493 17.27 36.85 -10.39
N ARG A 494 18.61 37.00 -10.40
CA ARG A 494 19.27 38.32 -10.61
C ARG A 494 18.94 38.90 -11.98
N THR A 495 18.98 38.10 -13.03
CA THR A 495 18.69 38.53 -14.39
C THR A 495 17.23 38.97 -14.55
N LEU A 496 16.29 38.23 -13.96
CA LEU A 496 14.85 38.52 -14.03
C LEU A 496 14.50 39.85 -13.35
N LEU A 497 14.96 40.06 -12.11
CA LEU A 497 14.67 41.30 -11.39
C LEU A 497 15.35 42.52 -12.02
N SER A 498 16.52 42.32 -12.66
CA SER A 498 17.18 43.38 -13.43
C SER A 498 16.38 43.77 -14.68
N ARG A 499 15.70 42.81 -15.31
CA ARG A 499 14.85 43.01 -16.50
C ARG A 499 13.55 43.75 -16.16
N ASP A 500 12.96 43.45 -15.01
CA ASP A 500 11.67 44.03 -14.56
C ASP A 500 11.82 45.43 -13.94
N GLY A 501 13.03 46.02 -13.95
CA GLY A 501 13.30 47.35 -13.39
C GLY A 501 13.18 47.42 -11.87
N LYS A 502 13.00 46.28 -11.17
CA LYS A 502 12.93 46.20 -9.71
C LYS A 502 14.34 46.08 -9.15
N THR A 503 14.91 47.19 -8.66
CA THR A 503 16.18 47.17 -7.92
C THR A 503 16.00 46.50 -6.57
N THR A 504 16.10 45.18 -6.55
CA THR A 504 16.04 44.37 -5.34
C THR A 504 17.45 44.20 -4.80
N LYS A 505 17.64 44.34 -3.49
CA LYS A 505 18.98 44.26 -2.91
C LYS A 505 19.52 42.82 -3.03
N PRO A 506 20.84 42.63 -3.19
CA PRO A 506 21.42 41.29 -3.30
C PRO A 506 21.20 40.42 -2.04
N GLU A 507 20.96 41.05 -0.88
CA GLU A 507 20.56 40.39 0.38
C GLU A 507 19.18 39.75 0.29
N ASP A 508 18.20 40.44 -0.31
CA ASP A 508 16.83 39.94 -0.46
C ASP A 508 16.78 38.72 -1.40
N LEU A 509 17.61 38.70 -2.43
CA LEU A 509 17.73 37.58 -3.36
C LEU A 509 18.26 36.31 -2.70
N LYS A 510 19.28 36.44 -1.85
CA LYS A 510 19.80 35.32 -1.06
C LYS A 510 18.74 34.83 -0.08
N ASN A 511 18.06 35.75 0.60
CA ASN A 511 16.97 35.42 1.52
C ASN A 511 15.84 34.63 0.85
N ILE A 512 15.50 34.91 -0.41
CA ILE A 512 14.48 34.14 -1.16
C ILE A 512 14.91 32.68 -1.35
N VAL A 513 16.16 32.46 -1.81
CA VAL A 513 16.70 31.12 -2.04
C VAL A 513 16.87 30.35 -0.73
N GLU A 514 17.40 30.99 0.31
CA GLU A 514 17.56 30.38 1.64
C GLU A 514 16.21 29.97 2.23
N LYS A 515 15.19 30.84 2.14
CA LYS A 515 13.83 30.50 2.58
C LYS A 515 13.19 29.39 1.75
N ALA A 516 13.44 29.34 0.45
CA ALA A 516 12.94 28.25 -0.38
C ALA A 516 13.51 26.90 0.06
N LEU A 517 14.82 26.84 0.31
CA LEU A 517 15.49 25.65 0.82
C LEU A 517 14.95 25.25 2.21
N GLU A 518 14.73 26.21 3.10
CA GLU A 518 14.13 25.96 4.42
C GLU A 518 12.72 25.35 4.29
N ILE A 519 11.89 25.91 3.39
CA ILE A 519 10.52 25.42 3.16
C ILE A 519 10.55 24.01 2.55
N GLU A 520 11.41 23.75 1.57
CA GLU A 520 11.54 22.44 0.93
C GLU A 520 12.07 21.37 1.91
N GLN A 521 13.05 21.73 2.74
CA GLN A 521 13.61 20.83 3.75
C GLN A 521 12.55 20.43 4.78
N ASN A 522 11.79 21.39 5.29
CA ASN A 522 10.83 21.18 6.38
C ASN A 522 9.49 20.60 5.89
N PHE A 523 9.03 21.00 4.70
CA PHE A 523 7.68 20.72 4.22
C PHE A 523 7.62 20.03 2.87
N GLY A 524 8.75 19.77 2.21
CA GLY A 524 8.79 19.20 0.86
C GLY A 524 8.05 17.87 0.69
N HIS A 525 7.94 17.09 1.77
CA HIS A 525 7.19 15.83 1.77
C HIS A 525 5.67 16.02 1.57
N LEU A 526 5.14 17.21 1.88
CA LEU A 526 3.71 17.57 1.73
C LEU A 526 3.38 18.13 0.34
N PHE A 527 4.38 18.45 -0.49
CA PHE A 527 4.15 19.01 -1.81
C PHE A 527 3.63 17.94 -2.75
N HIS A 528 2.67 18.31 -3.59
CA HIS A 528 2.17 17.47 -4.67
C HIS A 528 2.84 17.81 -6.01
N SER A 529 3.17 19.10 -6.21
CA SER A 529 3.89 19.58 -7.39
C SER A 529 4.85 20.71 -7.00
N VAL A 530 5.94 20.83 -7.76
CA VAL A 530 6.94 21.89 -7.63
C VAL A 530 7.05 22.58 -8.98
N ILE A 531 6.81 23.89 -9.02
CA ILE A 531 6.88 24.72 -10.23
C ILE A 531 7.97 25.76 -10.05
N VAL A 532 8.93 25.81 -10.96
CA VAL A 532 10.02 26.79 -10.92
C VAL A 532 9.59 28.07 -11.63
N ASN A 533 9.42 29.17 -10.88
CA ASN A 533 8.98 30.43 -11.46
C ASN A 533 10.14 31.24 -12.06
N ALA A 534 10.69 30.75 -13.18
CA ALA A 534 11.71 31.46 -13.96
C ALA A 534 11.09 32.41 -15.02
N ASP A 535 9.90 32.10 -15.49
CA ASP A 535 9.13 32.85 -16.48
C ASP A 535 7.66 32.76 -16.08
N GLU A 536 7.06 33.91 -15.78
CA GLU A 536 5.70 33.98 -15.23
C GLU A 536 4.67 33.36 -16.19
N GLU A 537 4.88 33.47 -17.51
CA GLU A 537 3.98 32.86 -18.50
C GLU A 537 4.08 31.33 -18.45
N LYS A 538 5.31 30.81 -18.46
CA LYS A 538 5.52 29.35 -18.45
C LYS A 538 5.03 28.73 -17.14
N ALA A 539 5.35 29.36 -16.01
CA ALA A 539 4.88 28.92 -14.70
C ALA A 539 3.35 28.97 -14.60
N PHE A 540 2.71 29.98 -15.19
CA PHE A 540 1.24 30.07 -15.27
C PHE A 540 0.64 28.91 -16.09
N GLN A 541 1.18 28.63 -17.28
CA GLN A 541 0.71 27.53 -18.12
C GLN A 541 0.93 26.16 -17.47
N GLU A 542 2.09 25.95 -16.84
CA GLU A 542 2.39 24.73 -16.09
C GLU A 542 1.46 24.54 -14.88
N LEU A 543 1.16 25.62 -14.16
CA LEU A 543 0.20 25.60 -13.05
C LEU A 543 -1.20 25.26 -13.56
N LEU A 544 -1.67 25.89 -14.64
CA LEU A 544 -2.97 25.61 -15.22
C LEU A 544 -3.09 24.15 -15.67
N HIS A 545 -2.08 23.65 -16.39
CA HIS A 545 -2.02 22.25 -16.81
C HIS A 545 -2.05 21.28 -15.62
N THR A 546 -1.32 21.60 -14.55
CA THR A 546 -1.33 20.80 -13.32
C THR A 546 -2.73 20.76 -12.68
N ILE A 547 -3.43 21.90 -12.65
CA ILE A 547 -4.79 21.98 -12.10
C ILE A 547 -5.79 21.23 -13.00
N ASP A 548 -5.67 21.33 -14.33
CA ASP A 548 -6.53 20.65 -15.30
C ASP A 548 -6.45 19.13 -15.16
N ARG A 549 -5.23 18.59 -14.96
CA ARG A 549 -5.01 17.15 -14.76
C ARG A 549 -5.76 16.58 -13.56
N LEU A 550 -6.06 17.38 -12.54
CA LEU A 550 -6.81 16.93 -11.37
C LEU A 550 -8.24 16.48 -11.70
N ASP A 551 -8.80 16.94 -12.83
CA ASP A 551 -10.15 16.55 -13.27
C ASP A 551 -10.17 15.23 -14.05
N THR A 552 -9.04 14.84 -14.66
CA THR A 552 -8.96 13.64 -15.50
C THR A 552 -8.21 12.50 -14.82
N GLU A 553 -7.21 12.81 -13.99
CA GLU A 553 -6.31 11.83 -13.40
C GLU A 553 -6.49 11.75 -11.88
N PRO A 554 -6.70 10.55 -11.31
CA PRO A 554 -6.68 10.39 -9.87
C PRO A 554 -5.31 10.72 -9.30
N GLN A 555 -5.29 11.24 -8.08
CA GLN A 555 -4.06 11.59 -7.38
C GLN A 555 -3.90 10.74 -6.12
N TRP A 556 -2.66 10.40 -5.80
CA TRP A 556 -2.33 9.81 -4.51
C TRP A 556 -2.54 10.83 -3.40
N VAL A 557 -3.39 10.48 -2.43
CA VAL A 557 -3.63 11.27 -1.21
C VAL A 557 -3.49 10.38 0.01
N PRO A 558 -3.20 10.92 1.20
CA PRO A 558 -3.20 10.15 2.43
C PRO A 558 -4.49 9.36 2.61
N SER A 559 -4.39 8.05 2.90
CA SER A 559 -5.57 7.19 3.10
C SER A 559 -6.48 7.71 4.20
N SER A 560 -5.89 8.37 5.21
CA SER A 560 -6.61 9.03 6.32
C SER A 560 -7.61 10.10 5.86
N TRP A 561 -7.47 10.64 4.64
CA TRP A 561 -8.42 11.61 4.08
C TRP A 561 -9.71 10.97 3.57
N LEU A 562 -9.70 9.65 3.33
CA LEU A 562 -10.82 8.90 2.77
C LEU A 562 -11.59 8.07 3.81
N CYS A 563 -11.04 7.95 5.01
CA CYS A 563 -11.61 7.19 6.12
C CYS A 563 -12.71 7.95 6.88
#